data_AF-A0A660X5C6-F1
#
_entry.id   AF-A0A660X5C6-F1
#
_cell.length_a   1.000
_cell.length_b   1.000
_cell.length_c   1.000
_cell.angle_alpha   90.00
_cell.angle_beta   90.00
_cell.angle_gamma   90.00
#
_symmetry.space_group_name_H-M   'P 1'
#
loop_
_entity.id
_entity.type
_entity.pdbx_description
1 polymer ?
#
loop_
_entity_poly.entity_id
_entity_poly.type
_entity_poly.pdbx_seq_one_letter_code
_entity_poly.pdbx_strand_id
1 'polypeptide(L)'
;MSANNEYEKLLRILEEEIKGYETLVMILSKKQEAIIKGDVESLRQLVVDEQTLAKRIESIVKERNSLGLLLSNRRNRKAGVRLTELIEIAPENYKDLLQRVRYKLMSNLEQISRLNRENEYLLSFSIDFVRNMTQLIVGADVENVKIYNAKGRTFSPGENNKMLDYQI
;
A
#
# COMPACT_ATOMS: atom_id res chain seq x y z
N MET A 1 41.47 -1.88 -14.17
CA MET A 1 40.69 -1.04 -13.25
C MET A 1 39.96 -1.98 -12.31
N SER A 2 40.26 -1.87 -11.02
CA SER A 2 40.21 -2.97 -10.07
C SER A 2 38.80 -3.28 -9.58
N ALA A 3 38.46 -4.56 -9.41
CA ALA A 3 37.18 -5.06 -8.88
C ALA A 3 36.70 -4.34 -7.61
N ASN A 4 37.62 -3.79 -6.80
CA ASN A 4 37.32 -2.95 -5.64
C ASN A 4 36.36 -1.77 -5.95
N ASN A 5 36.52 -1.10 -7.10
CA ASN A 5 35.70 0.07 -7.45
C ASN A 5 34.25 -0.32 -7.78
N GLU A 6 34.04 -1.53 -8.31
CA GLU A 6 32.70 -2.04 -8.62
C GLU A 6 31.93 -2.43 -7.34
N TYR A 7 32.61 -3.02 -6.35
CA TYR A 7 32.00 -3.32 -5.04
C TYR A 7 31.68 -2.07 -4.24
N GLU A 8 32.52 -1.02 -4.29
CA GLU A 8 32.19 0.28 -3.70
C GLU A 8 30.96 0.91 -4.36
N LYS A 9 30.86 0.83 -5.70
CA LYS A 9 29.67 1.29 -6.42
C LYS A 9 28.42 0.50 -6.03
N LEU A 10 28.52 -0.82 -5.88
CA LEU A 10 27.42 -1.66 -5.40
C LEU A 10 26.95 -1.23 -4.02
N LEU A 11 27.89 -0.97 -3.10
CA LEU A 11 27.56 -0.54 -1.74
C LEU A 11 26.76 0.76 -1.75
N ARG A 12 27.18 1.76 -2.54
CA ARG A 12 26.47 3.04 -2.68
C ARG A 12 25.06 2.85 -3.21
N ILE A 13 24.88 2.02 -4.24
CA ILE A 13 23.55 1.71 -4.80
C ILE A 13 22.66 1.08 -3.72
N LEU A 14 23.19 0.13 -2.95
CA LEU A 14 22.42 -0.52 -1.89
C LEU A 14 22.08 0.44 -0.73
N GLU A 15 22.95 1.39 -0.40
CA GLU A 15 22.66 2.44 0.57
C GLU A 15 21.54 3.38 0.08
N GLU A 16 21.54 3.73 -1.20
CA GLU A 16 20.44 4.49 -1.81
C GLU A 16 19.13 3.70 -1.83
N GLU A 17 19.20 2.39 -2.09
CA GLU A 17 18.06 1.48 -2.02
C GLU A 17 17.47 1.42 -0.59
N ILE A 18 18.32 1.31 0.43
CA ILE A 18 17.92 1.36 1.84
C ILE A 18 17.21 2.67 2.15
N LYS A 19 17.79 3.82 1.79
CA LYS A 19 17.17 5.14 2.02
C LYS A 19 15.81 5.26 1.32
N GLY A 20 15.71 4.70 0.12
CA GLY A 20 14.44 4.60 -0.61
C GLY A 20 13.39 3.85 0.19
N TYR A 21 13.73 2.66 0.71
CA TYR A 21 12.82 1.87 1.53
C TYR A 21 12.47 2.52 2.88
N GLU A 22 13.42 3.17 3.56
CA GLU A 22 13.16 3.93 4.78
C GLU A 22 12.18 5.08 4.54
N THR A 23 12.34 5.79 3.42
CA THR A 23 11.41 6.84 3.00
C THR A 23 10.03 6.25 2.70
N LEU A 24 9.96 5.07 2.08
CA LEU A 24 8.70 4.40 1.79
C LEU A 24 7.97 4.00 3.08
N VAL A 25 8.68 3.44 4.07
CA VAL A 25 8.15 3.16 5.41
C VAL A 25 7.55 4.41 6.04
N MET A 26 8.23 5.56 5.93
CA MET A 26 7.73 6.83 6.44
C MET A 26 6.43 7.27 5.73
N ILE A 27 6.38 7.18 4.41
CA ILE A 27 5.17 7.52 3.63
C ILE A 27 4.01 6.60 4.02
N LEU A 28 4.25 5.29 4.13
CA LEU A 28 3.23 4.32 4.53
C LEU A 28 2.70 4.55 5.95
N SER A 29 3.57 4.98 6.88
CA SER A 29 3.17 5.35 8.24
C SER A 29 2.31 6.62 8.24
N LYS A 30 2.71 7.65 7.48
CA LYS A 30 1.90 8.87 7.31
C LYS A 30 0.54 8.58 6.64
N LYS A 31 0.52 7.63 5.70
CA LYS A 31 -0.70 7.16 5.03
C LYS A 31 -1.64 6.49 6.04
N GLN A 32 -1.11 5.68 6.94
CA GLN A 32 -1.87 5.10 8.05
C GLN A 32 -2.54 6.18 8.91
N GLU A 33 -1.78 7.20 9.32
CA GLU A 33 -2.32 8.32 10.09
C GLU A 33 -3.41 9.10 9.34
N ALA A 34 -3.21 9.36 8.04
CA ALA A 34 -4.19 10.05 7.21
C ALA A 34 -5.49 9.24 7.06
N ILE A 35 -5.40 7.91 6.91
CA ILE A 35 -6.56 7.00 6.88
C ILE A 35 -7.33 7.08 8.19
N ILE A 36 -6.64 6.99 9.34
CA ILE A 36 -7.26 7.07 10.66
C ILE A 36 -7.98 8.41 10.86
N LYS A 37 -7.40 9.51 10.37
CA LYS A 37 -7.99 10.85 10.48
C LYS A 37 -9.08 11.13 9.43
N GLY A 38 -9.25 10.27 8.43
CA GLY A 38 -10.13 10.52 7.28
C GLY A 38 -9.68 11.68 6.40
N ASP A 39 -8.39 12.02 6.40
CA ASP A 39 -7.84 13.13 5.62
C ASP A 39 -7.55 12.69 4.18
N VAL A 40 -8.56 12.86 3.32
CA VAL A 40 -8.52 12.46 1.91
C VAL A 40 -7.50 13.27 1.11
N GLU A 41 -7.26 14.53 1.45
CA GLU A 41 -6.35 15.40 0.69
C GLU A 41 -4.89 15.03 0.96
N SER A 42 -4.54 14.82 2.24
CA SER A 42 -3.23 14.28 2.60
C SER A 42 -3.02 12.88 2.01
N LEU A 43 -4.05 12.03 2.01
CA LEU A 43 -3.98 10.69 1.42
C LEU A 43 -3.67 10.75 -0.09
N ARG A 44 -4.30 11.68 -0.82
CA ARG A 44 -4.06 11.87 -2.26
C ARG A 44 -2.60 12.24 -2.53
N GLN A 45 -2.05 13.20 -1.80
CA GLN A 45 -0.65 13.61 -1.96
C GLN A 45 0.31 12.47 -1.64
N LEU A 46 0.06 11.74 -0.54
CA LEU A 46 0.91 10.62 -0.12
C LEU A 46 0.93 9.49 -1.15
N VAL A 47 -0.17 9.22 -1.85
CA VAL A 47 -0.22 8.23 -2.94
C VAL A 47 0.64 8.66 -4.14
N VAL A 48 0.66 9.94 -4.48
CA VAL A 48 1.52 10.47 -5.57
C VAL A 48 3.00 10.37 -5.18
N ASP A 49 3.33 10.71 -3.94
CA ASP A 49 4.69 10.61 -3.41
C ASP A 49 5.16 9.14 -3.38
N GLU A 50 4.28 8.22 -2.94
CA GLU A 50 4.52 6.78 -2.95
C GLU A 50 4.84 6.26 -4.35
N GLN A 51 4.04 6.63 -5.37
CA GLN A 51 4.26 6.22 -6.76
C GLN A 51 5.57 6.77 -7.33
N THR A 52 5.90 8.01 -7.01
CA THR A 52 7.14 8.66 -7.46
C THR A 52 8.36 7.96 -6.85
N LEU A 53 8.30 7.66 -5.56
CA LEU A 53 9.35 6.94 -4.86
C LEU A 53 9.48 5.50 -5.38
N ALA A 54 8.38 4.80 -5.64
CA ALA A 54 8.38 3.45 -6.18
C ALA A 54 9.12 3.37 -7.53
N LYS A 55 8.88 4.32 -8.44
CA LYS A 55 9.60 4.41 -9.72
C LYS A 55 11.10 4.66 -9.53
N ARG A 56 11.48 5.46 -8.54
CA ARG A 56 12.89 5.71 -8.20
C ARG A 56 13.56 4.44 -7.67
N ILE A 57 12.92 3.74 -6.73
CA ILE A 57 13.40 2.46 -6.20
C ILE A 57 13.55 1.43 -7.33
N GLU A 58 12.58 1.34 -8.24
CA GLU A 58 12.65 0.43 -9.40
C GLU A 58 13.89 0.70 -10.26
N SER A 59 14.22 1.98 -10.47
CA SER A 59 15.41 2.39 -11.24
C SER A 59 16.71 2.00 -10.52
N ILE A 60 16.79 2.21 -9.20
CA ILE A 60 17.93 1.81 -8.37
C ILE A 60 18.12 0.28 -8.39
N VAL A 61 17.02 -0.48 -8.27
CA VAL A 61 17.03 -1.95 -8.34
C VAL A 61 17.53 -2.44 -9.70
N LYS A 62 17.13 -1.77 -10.79
CA LYS A 62 17.64 -2.08 -12.14
C LYS A 62 19.15 -1.86 -12.24
N GLU A 63 19.66 -0.76 -11.67
CA GLU A 63 21.11 -0.50 -11.65
C GLU A 63 21.86 -1.51 -10.78
N ARG A 64 21.33 -1.85 -9.60
CA ARG A 64 21.89 -2.92 -8.76
C ARG A 64 21.98 -4.24 -9.52
N ASN A 65 20.91 -4.62 -10.22
CA ASN A 65 20.86 -5.88 -10.96
C ASN A 65 21.84 -5.90 -12.14
N SER A 66 21.98 -4.79 -12.88
CA SER A 66 22.95 -4.71 -13.98
C SER A 66 24.38 -4.81 -13.47
N LEU A 67 24.71 -4.12 -12.37
CA LEU A 67 26.04 -4.19 -11.75
C LEU A 67 26.32 -5.57 -11.13
N GLY A 68 25.32 -6.21 -10.52
CA GLY A 68 25.43 -7.57 -10.00
C GLY A 68 25.73 -8.60 -11.10
N LEU A 69 25.12 -8.45 -12.29
CA LEU A 69 25.42 -9.30 -13.44
C LEU A 69 26.86 -9.13 -13.94
N LEU A 70 27.38 -7.89 -13.93
CA LEU A 70 28.78 -7.61 -14.27
C LEU A 70 29.73 -8.28 -13.28
N LEU A 71 29.51 -8.08 -11.97
CA LEU A 71 30.34 -8.66 -10.89
C LEU A 71 30.32 -10.19 -10.88
N SER A 72 29.18 -10.80 -11.22
CA SER A 72 29.05 -12.26 -11.27
C SER A 72 29.73 -12.90 -12.49
N ASN A 73 30.26 -12.11 -13.45
CA ASN A 73 30.71 -12.58 -14.77
C ASN A 73 29.64 -13.39 -15.55
N ARG A 74 28.38 -13.38 -15.10
CA ARG A 74 27.27 -14.15 -15.69
C ARG A 74 26.48 -13.24 -16.62
N ARG A 75 27.03 -13.00 -17.82
CA ARG A 75 26.41 -12.16 -18.86
C ARG A 75 25.06 -12.66 -19.42
N ASN A 76 24.56 -13.83 -19.02
CA ASN A 76 23.42 -14.50 -19.67
C ASN A 76 22.29 -14.97 -18.74
N ARG A 77 22.15 -14.43 -17.51
CA ARG A 77 20.98 -14.75 -16.67
C ARG A 77 19.85 -13.74 -16.92
N LYS A 78 18.66 -14.24 -17.27
CA LYS A 78 17.41 -13.44 -17.33
C LYS A 78 16.90 -13.01 -15.94
N ALA A 79 17.29 -13.74 -14.90
CA ALA A 79 17.00 -13.41 -13.50
C ALA A 79 18.19 -12.66 -12.90
N GLY A 80 17.94 -11.52 -12.25
CA GLY A 80 18.97 -10.76 -11.54
C GLY A 80 19.73 -11.61 -10.52
N VAL A 81 20.97 -11.24 -10.22
CA VAL A 81 21.82 -11.96 -9.27
C VAL A 81 21.29 -11.73 -7.84
N ARG A 82 21.16 -12.81 -7.06
CA ARG A 82 20.71 -12.67 -5.66
C ARG A 82 21.83 -12.03 -4.83
N LEU A 83 21.48 -11.14 -3.91
CA LEU A 83 22.46 -10.51 -3.01
C LEU A 83 23.26 -11.55 -2.21
N THR A 84 22.68 -12.72 -1.92
CA THR A 84 23.38 -13.86 -1.31
C THR A 84 24.51 -14.40 -2.19
N GLU A 85 24.28 -14.56 -3.50
CA GLU A 85 25.30 -15.01 -4.45
C GLU A 85 26.41 -13.95 -4.61
N LEU A 86 26.06 -12.66 -4.54
CA LEU A 86 27.04 -11.57 -4.57
C LEU A 86 27.92 -11.53 -3.30
N ILE A 87 27.36 -11.83 -2.13
CA ILE A 87 28.12 -11.92 -0.87
C ILE A 87 29.12 -13.09 -0.90
N GLU A 88 28.73 -14.23 -1.47
CA GLU A 88 29.63 -15.40 -1.56
C GLU A 88 30.86 -15.14 -2.44
N ILE A 89 30.68 -14.37 -3.52
CA ILE A 89 31.75 -14.05 -4.50
C ILE A 89 32.52 -12.78 -4.09
N ALA A 90 31.99 -11.99 -3.14
CA ALA A 90 32.62 -10.76 -2.70
C ALA A 90 33.96 -11.01 -1.98
N PRO A 91 34.93 -10.09 -2.11
CA PRO A 91 36.15 -10.13 -1.32
C PRO A 91 35.86 -9.98 0.18
N GLU A 92 36.69 -10.56 1.03
CA GLU A 92 36.42 -10.72 2.48
C GLU A 92 36.14 -9.39 3.20
N ASN A 93 36.77 -8.30 2.77
CA ASN A 93 36.57 -6.95 3.31
C ASN A 93 35.17 -6.37 3.04
N TYR A 94 34.42 -6.89 2.06
CA TYR A 94 33.06 -6.42 1.74
C TYR A 94 31.95 -7.36 2.21
N LYS A 95 32.26 -8.61 2.57
CA LYS A 95 31.24 -9.60 2.99
C LYS A 95 30.42 -9.11 4.19
N ASP A 96 31.09 -8.66 5.25
CA ASP A 96 30.42 -8.15 6.45
C ASP A 96 29.54 -6.93 6.17
N LEU A 97 30.01 -6.02 5.30
CA LEU A 97 29.27 -4.83 4.90
C LEU A 97 28.01 -5.20 4.12
N LEU A 98 28.14 -6.04 3.10
CA LEU A 98 27.03 -6.51 2.29
C LEU A 98 26.02 -7.32 3.11
N GLN A 99 26.48 -8.10 4.08
CA GLN A 99 25.62 -8.86 4.97
C GLN A 99 24.81 -7.93 5.90
N ARG A 100 25.43 -6.90 6.49
CA ARG A 100 24.71 -5.86 7.25
C ARG A 100 23.66 -5.14 6.41
N VAL A 101 24.02 -4.77 5.18
CA VAL A 101 23.10 -4.12 4.23
C VAL A 101 21.93 -5.03 3.88
N ARG A 102 22.18 -6.33 3.65
CA ARG A 102 21.12 -7.33 3.42
C ARG A 102 20.14 -7.40 4.59
N TYR A 103 20.62 -7.44 5.82
CA TYR A 103 19.75 -7.47 7.00
C TYR A 103 18.86 -6.22 7.08
N LYS A 104 19.41 -5.03 6.83
CA LYS A 104 18.63 -3.78 6.80
C LYS A 104 17.55 -3.81 5.72
N LEU A 105 17.88 -4.26 4.52
CA LEU A 105 16.91 -4.40 3.42
C LEU A 105 15.78 -5.36 3.79
N MET A 106 16.09 -6.52 4.37
CA MET A 106 15.07 -7.48 4.81
C MET A 106 14.15 -6.88 5.88
N SER A 107 14.72 -6.22 6.89
CA SER A 107 13.94 -5.56 7.95
C SER A 107 12.99 -4.49 7.38
N ASN A 108 13.47 -3.66 6.44
CA ASN A 108 12.65 -2.63 5.84
C ASN A 108 11.52 -3.23 4.98
N LEU A 109 11.80 -4.30 4.22
CA LEU A 109 10.80 -4.99 3.41
C LEU A 109 9.70 -5.63 4.27
N GLU A 110 10.07 -6.25 5.39
CA GLU A 110 9.10 -6.79 6.36
C GLU A 110 8.21 -5.69 6.92
N GLN A 111 8.79 -4.53 7.29
CA GLN A 111 8.04 -3.39 7.78
C GLN A 111 7.08 -2.82 6.74
N ILE A 112 7.52 -2.66 5.48
CA ILE A 112 6.68 -2.24 4.36
C ILE A 112 5.52 -3.20 4.17
N SER A 113 5.77 -4.51 4.17
CA SER A 113 4.73 -5.51 4.01
C SER A 113 3.70 -5.45 5.14
N ARG A 114 4.14 -5.24 6.37
CA ARG A 114 3.26 -5.08 7.53
C ARG A 114 2.39 -3.84 7.40
N LEU A 115 2.99 -2.68 7.15
CA LEU A 115 2.27 -1.41 7.01
C LEU A 115 1.26 -1.43 5.86
N ASN A 116 1.60 -2.06 4.73
CA ASN A 116 0.67 -2.21 3.62
C ASN A 116 -0.57 -3.04 4.02
N ARG A 117 -0.38 -4.18 4.69
CA ARG A 117 -1.50 -4.99 5.18
C ARG A 117 -2.37 -4.25 6.19
N GLU A 118 -1.76 -3.52 7.11
CA GLU A 118 -2.48 -2.70 8.10
C GLU A 118 -3.30 -1.60 7.39
N ASN A 119 -2.71 -0.91 6.41
CA ASN A 119 -3.39 0.13 5.64
C ASN A 119 -4.55 -0.43 4.79
N GLU A 120 -4.36 -1.58 4.14
CA GLU A 120 -5.42 -2.28 3.41
C GLU A 120 -6.60 -2.62 4.33
N TYR A 121 -6.30 -3.15 5.52
CA TYR A 121 -7.31 -3.48 6.52
C TYR A 121 -8.09 -2.23 6.96
N LEU A 122 -7.39 -1.14 7.32
CA LEU A 122 -8.03 0.11 7.74
C LEU A 122 -8.94 0.70 6.65
N LEU A 123 -8.50 0.66 5.39
CA LEU A 123 -9.29 1.12 4.25
C LEU A 123 -10.53 0.24 4.04
N SER A 124 -10.40 -1.09 4.09
CA SER A 124 -11.55 -2.00 3.98
C SER A 124 -12.57 -1.74 5.08
N PHE A 125 -12.10 -1.58 6.32
CA PHE A 125 -12.96 -1.26 7.46
C PHE A 125 -13.69 0.08 7.26
N SER A 126 -12.98 1.10 6.76
CA SER A 126 -13.56 2.42 6.49
C SER A 126 -14.65 2.35 5.42
N ILE A 127 -14.45 1.56 4.36
CA ILE A 127 -15.44 1.35 3.30
C ILE A 127 -16.68 0.63 3.84
N ASP A 128 -16.47 -0.44 4.61
CA ASP A 128 -17.58 -1.21 5.18
C ASP A 128 -18.37 -0.37 6.20
N PHE A 129 -17.69 0.44 7.00
CA PHE A 129 -18.32 1.39 7.92
C PHE A 129 -19.20 2.40 7.19
N VAL A 130 -18.68 3.05 6.15
CA VAL A 130 -19.45 4.00 5.32
C VAL A 130 -20.64 3.31 4.64
N ARG A 131 -20.45 2.09 4.11
CA ARG A 131 -21.53 1.30 3.50
C ARG A 131 -22.63 1.00 4.50
N ASN A 132 -22.29 0.52 5.70
CA ASN A 132 -23.24 0.20 6.76
C ASN A 132 -23.99 1.46 7.23
N MET A 133 -23.30 2.58 7.42
CA MET A 133 -23.95 3.85 7.77
C MET A 133 -24.92 4.30 6.68
N THR A 134 -24.53 4.20 5.40
CA THR A 134 -25.40 4.56 4.27
C THR A 134 -26.65 3.67 4.24
N GLN A 135 -26.50 2.35 4.45
CA GLN A 135 -27.63 1.43 4.54
C GLN A 135 -28.56 1.76 5.72
N LEU A 136 -28.01 2.14 6.87
CA LEU A 136 -28.81 2.56 8.02
C LEU A 136 -29.59 3.84 7.72
N ILE A 137 -28.94 4.86 7.15
CA ILE A 137 -29.59 6.14 6.83
C ILE A 137 -30.65 5.97 5.73
N VAL A 138 -30.32 5.27 4.65
CA VAL A 138 -31.26 5.04 3.53
C VAL A 138 -32.37 4.08 3.93
N GLY A 139 -32.07 3.02 4.70
CA GLY A 139 -33.04 2.04 5.18
C GLY A 139 -33.98 2.60 6.26
N ALA A 140 -33.53 3.59 7.05
CA ALA A 140 -34.36 4.25 8.04
C ALA A 140 -35.51 5.08 7.42
N ASP A 141 -35.40 5.48 6.15
CA ASP A 141 -36.36 6.38 5.48
C ASP A 141 -37.49 5.66 4.72
N VAL A 142 -37.43 4.33 4.56
CA VAL A 142 -38.41 3.60 3.71
C VAL A 142 -39.54 2.94 4.50
N GLU A 143 -39.33 2.55 5.76
CA GLU A 143 -40.34 1.78 6.53
C GLU A 143 -41.21 2.61 7.49
N ASN A 144 -40.91 3.89 7.75
CA ASN A 144 -41.60 4.65 8.82
C ASN A 144 -41.99 6.10 8.49
N VAL A 145 -42.15 6.48 7.22
CA VAL A 145 -42.77 7.78 6.90
C VAL A 145 -44.28 7.71 7.14
N LYS A 146 -44.69 7.89 8.40
CA LYS A 146 -46.09 8.11 8.78
C LYS A 146 -46.47 9.52 8.35
N ILE A 147 -47.17 9.64 7.22
CA ILE A 147 -47.68 10.92 6.76
C ILE A 147 -48.89 11.28 7.64
N TYR A 148 -48.81 12.40 8.35
CA TYR A 148 -49.92 12.94 9.14
C TYR A 148 -50.81 13.79 8.24
N ASN A 149 -52.09 13.43 8.14
CA ASN A 149 -53.06 14.32 7.49
C ASN A 149 -53.53 15.42 8.46
N ALA A 150 -54.13 16.49 7.93
CA ALA A 150 -54.67 17.61 8.73
C ALA A 150 -55.75 17.21 9.76
N LYS A 151 -56.18 15.94 9.78
CA LYS A 151 -57.11 15.36 10.76
C LYS A 151 -56.44 14.43 11.79
N GLY A 152 -55.09 14.42 11.85
CA GLY A 152 -54.33 13.70 12.87
C GLY A 152 -54.27 12.17 12.70
N ARG A 153 -54.57 11.63 11.51
CA ARG A 153 -54.43 10.19 11.22
C ARG A 153 -53.12 9.91 10.49
N THR A 154 -52.45 8.83 10.86
CA THR A 154 -51.22 8.35 10.21
C THR A 154 -51.57 7.41 9.06
N PHE A 155 -51.00 7.63 7.88
CA PHE A 155 -51.11 6.73 6.74
C PHE A 155 -49.76 6.09 6.42
N SER A 156 -49.75 4.77 6.22
CA SER A 156 -48.60 4.03 5.71
C SER A 156 -48.88 3.69 4.23
N PRO A 157 -48.00 4.07 3.28
CA PRO A 157 -48.17 3.76 1.86
C PRO A 157 -47.89 2.26 1.62
N GLY A 158 -48.87 1.42 1.90
CA GLY A 158 -48.79 -0.03 1.75
C GLY A 158 -50.06 -0.78 2.16
N GLU A 159 -50.93 -0.17 2.96
CA GLU A 159 -52.10 -0.88 3.53
C GLU A 159 -53.39 -0.82 2.69
N ASN A 160 -53.42 -0.16 1.52
CA ASN A 160 -54.71 0.11 0.87
C ASN A 160 -54.78 -0.08 -0.66
N ASN A 161 -54.33 -1.24 -1.15
CA ASN A 161 -54.72 -1.75 -2.47
C ASN A 161 -55.84 -2.81 -2.42
N LYS A 162 -56.79 -2.66 -1.48
CA LYS A 162 -58.04 -3.46 -1.43
C LYS A 162 -59.28 -2.56 -1.29
N MET A 163 -59.40 -1.53 -2.12
CA MET A 163 -60.60 -0.66 -2.13
C MET A 163 -61.20 -0.46 -3.53
N LEU A 164 -61.07 -1.46 -4.40
CA LEU A 164 -61.92 -1.59 -5.59
C LEU A 164 -62.50 -3.00 -5.65
N ASP A 165 -63.20 -3.38 -4.59
CA ASP A 165 -64.20 -4.44 -4.66
C ASP A 165 -65.52 -3.79 -4.22
N TYR A 166 -66.30 -3.36 -5.20
CA TYR A 166 -67.75 -3.30 -5.05
C TYR A 166 -68.38 -3.85 -6.33
N GLN A 167 -69.01 -4.99 -6.13
CA GLN A 167 -69.92 -5.68 -7.02
C GLN A 167 -71.19 -4.85 -7.27
N ILE A 168 -71.70 -4.99 -8.51
CA ILE A 168 -73.02 -4.61 -9.07
C ILE A 168 -73.28 -3.10 -9.25
#